data_AF-A0A936T5P8-F1
#
_entry.id   AF-A0A936T5P8-F1
#
_cell.length_a   1.000
_cell.length_b   1.000
_cell.length_c   1.000
_cell.angle_alpha   90.00
_cell.angle_beta   90.00
_cell.angle_gamma   90.00
#
_symmetry.space_group_name_H-M   'P 1'
#
loop_
_entity.id
_entity.type
_entity.pdbx_description
1 polymer ?
#
loop_
_entity_poly.entity_id
_entity_poly.type
_entity_poly.pdbx_seq_one_letter_code
_entity_poly.pdbx_strand_id
1 'polypeptide(L)'
;MVVNDCCTCAGIPVGSPAPSCPISECFAPACDASGLSAAAPLCRAGRCVIDADCNHDNALCDSLPPACPPGQTAHVNGPCWGGCVAVAECREVGACSQCTKDQACIENVAFVVERHCVDVPAACGGQIDCSCVGASSCISPYGVCTDPPDPAVLSCECPNC
;
A
#
# COMPACT_ATOMS: atom_id res chain seq x y z
N MET A 1 -2.84 -12.67 -5.74
CA MET A 1 -2.46 -12.64 -7.17
C MET A 1 -2.36 -11.20 -7.61
N VAL A 2 -1.65 -10.91 -8.70
CA VAL A 2 -1.63 -9.56 -9.29
C VAL A 2 -2.67 -9.50 -10.40
N VAL A 3 -3.50 -8.46 -10.37
CA VAL A 3 -4.30 -8.03 -11.51
C VAL A 3 -3.47 -7.00 -12.26
N ASN A 4 -3.23 -7.26 -13.54
CA ASN A 4 -2.50 -6.38 -14.45
C ASN A 4 -3.27 -6.29 -15.76
N ASP A 5 -4.33 -5.49 -15.76
CA ASP A 5 -5.13 -5.19 -16.94
C ASP A 5 -4.94 -3.72 -17.36
N CYS A 6 -5.75 -3.22 -18.29
CA CYS A 6 -5.63 -1.85 -18.78
C CYS A 6 -6.01 -0.77 -17.76
N CYS A 7 -6.70 -1.14 -16.68
CA CYS A 7 -7.27 -0.22 -15.70
C CYS A 7 -6.59 -0.36 -14.33
N THR A 8 -6.14 -1.57 -14.00
CA THR A 8 -5.80 -1.95 -12.64
C THR A 8 -4.44 -2.62 -12.60
N CYS A 9 -3.56 -2.08 -11.76
CA CYS A 9 -2.39 -2.76 -11.25
C CYS A 9 -2.58 -2.93 -9.73
N ALA A 10 -3.00 -4.12 -9.29
CA ALA A 10 -3.36 -4.35 -7.89
C ALA A 10 -3.05 -5.77 -7.42
N GLY A 11 -2.68 -5.91 -6.16
CA GLY A 11 -2.62 -7.18 -5.47
C GLY A 11 -3.98 -7.54 -4.87
N ILE A 12 -4.56 -8.68 -5.25
CA ILE A 12 -5.83 -9.15 -4.67
C ILE A 12 -5.69 -10.54 -4.05
N PRO A 13 -6.50 -10.89 -3.04
CA PRO A 13 -6.53 -12.25 -2.50
C PRO A 13 -6.88 -13.28 -3.59
N VAL A 14 -6.31 -14.47 -3.48
CA VAL A 14 -6.60 -15.57 -4.42
C VAL A 14 -8.08 -15.94 -4.35
N GLY A 15 -8.72 -16.03 -5.51
CA GLY A 15 -10.16 -16.34 -5.61
C GLY A 15 -11.09 -15.13 -5.44
N SER A 16 -10.56 -13.94 -5.15
CA SER A 16 -11.35 -12.71 -5.19
C SER A 16 -11.63 -12.30 -6.64
N PRO A 17 -12.81 -11.73 -6.93
CA PRO A 17 -13.11 -11.22 -8.26
C PRO A 17 -12.16 -10.05 -8.58
N ALA A 18 -11.56 -10.07 -9.77
CA ALA A 18 -10.80 -8.93 -10.26
C ALA A 18 -11.73 -7.72 -10.46
N PRO A 19 -11.23 -6.49 -10.24
CA PRO A 19 -11.97 -5.28 -10.58
C PRO A 19 -12.42 -5.28 -12.05
N SER A 20 -13.58 -4.70 -12.31
CA SER A 20 -14.06 -4.54 -13.69
C SER A 20 -13.20 -3.51 -14.43
N CYS A 21 -12.64 -3.92 -15.56
CA CYS A 21 -11.99 -3.00 -16.49
C CYS A 21 -12.83 -2.88 -17.78
N PRO A 22 -13.47 -1.73 -18.04
CA PRO A 22 -14.27 -1.54 -19.26
C PRO A 22 -13.42 -1.36 -20.52
N ILE A 23 -12.10 -1.21 -20.37
CA ILE A 23 -11.15 -1.02 -21.47
C ILE A 23 -10.64 -2.40 -21.91
N SER A 24 -10.96 -2.79 -23.14
CA SER A 24 -10.54 -4.09 -23.68
C SER A 24 -9.09 -4.10 -24.17
N GLU A 25 -8.58 -2.96 -24.64
CA GLU A 25 -7.23 -2.85 -25.21
C GLU A 25 -6.56 -1.55 -24.78
N CYS A 26 -5.29 -1.65 -24.41
CA CYS A 26 -4.42 -0.55 -24.04
C CYS A 26 -3.04 -0.80 -24.62
N PHE A 27 -2.26 0.27 -24.78
CA PHE A 27 -0.90 0.18 -25.30
C PHE A 27 0.02 -0.69 -24.43
N ALA A 28 -0.17 -0.61 -23.11
CA ALA A 28 0.48 -1.46 -22.13
C ALA A 28 -0.46 -1.69 -20.94
N PRO A 29 -0.41 -2.87 -20.29
CA PRO A 29 -1.07 -3.11 -19.01
C PRO A 29 -0.65 -2.10 -17.94
N ALA A 30 -1.50 -1.88 -16.94
CA ALA A 30 -1.32 -0.82 -15.94
C ALA A 30 -0.03 -0.95 -15.12
N CYS A 31 0.38 -2.19 -14.75
CA CYS A 31 1.64 -2.39 -14.05
C CYS A 31 2.84 -2.07 -14.94
N ASP A 32 2.81 -2.53 -16.20
CA ASP A 32 3.89 -2.33 -17.16
C ASP A 32 4.06 -0.84 -17.49
N ALA A 33 2.95 -0.12 -17.67
CA ALA A 33 2.92 1.33 -17.86
C ALA A 33 3.51 2.09 -16.67
N SER A 34 3.43 1.51 -15.47
CA SER A 34 4.04 2.05 -14.26
C SER A 34 5.51 1.66 -14.11
N GLY A 35 6.03 0.74 -14.94
CA GLY A 35 7.40 0.22 -14.81
C GLY A 35 7.51 -0.99 -13.86
N LEU A 36 6.38 -1.61 -13.50
CA LEU A 36 6.27 -2.80 -12.67
C LEU A 36 6.08 -4.07 -13.50
N SER A 37 6.96 -4.28 -14.49
CA SER A 37 6.88 -5.40 -15.43
C SER A 37 7.06 -6.79 -14.79
N ALA A 38 7.53 -6.84 -13.54
CA ALA A 38 7.63 -8.03 -12.71
C ALA A 38 6.87 -7.90 -11.39
N ALA A 39 5.72 -7.21 -11.40
CA ALA A 39 4.87 -7.05 -10.23
C ALA A 39 4.59 -8.40 -9.57
N ALA A 40 5.07 -8.57 -8.33
CA ALA A 40 4.79 -9.74 -7.50
C ALA A 40 3.72 -9.37 -6.46
N PRO A 41 2.77 -10.28 -6.15
CA PRO A 41 1.82 -10.04 -5.07
C PRO A 41 2.50 -10.26 -3.72
N LEU A 42 2.17 -9.43 -2.74
CA LEU A 42 2.72 -9.46 -1.40
C LEU A 42 1.61 -9.21 -0.37
N CYS A 43 1.67 -9.88 0.78
CA CYS A 43 0.77 -9.57 1.89
C CYS A 43 1.47 -8.62 2.87
N ARG A 44 0.83 -7.48 3.16
CA ARG A 44 1.29 -6.46 4.12
C ARG A 44 0.10 -5.85 4.83
N ALA A 45 0.21 -5.65 6.14
CA ALA A 45 -0.82 -5.02 6.98
C ALA A 45 -2.24 -5.57 6.74
N GLY A 46 -2.38 -6.90 6.65
CA GLY A 46 -3.68 -7.55 6.47
C GLY A 46 -4.23 -7.62 5.04
N ARG A 47 -3.56 -7.01 4.06
CA ARG A 47 -4.02 -6.94 2.67
C ARG A 47 -3.02 -7.53 1.68
N CYS A 48 -3.52 -7.93 0.52
CA CYS A 48 -2.66 -8.19 -0.64
C CYS A 48 -2.38 -6.88 -1.36
N VAL A 49 -1.15 -6.70 -1.82
CA VAL A 49 -0.68 -5.58 -2.64
C VAL A 49 0.33 -6.06 -3.66
N ILE A 50 0.78 -5.16 -4.52
CA ILE A 50 1.97 -5.34 -5.34
C ILE A 50 3.23 -5.02 -4.54
N ASP A 51 4.35 -5.64 -4.90
CA ASP A 51 5.67 -5.36 -4.34
C ASP A 51 6.25 -4.04 -4.91
N ALA A 52 5.52 -2.93 -4.70
CA ALA A 52 5.91 -1.59 -5.10
C ALA A 52 6.33 -0.77 -3.87
N ASP A 53 7.59 -0.37 -3.82
CA ASP A 53 8.13 0.44 -2.73
C ASP A 53 7.78 1.92 -2.93
N CYS A 54 6.93 2.49 -2.08
CA CYS A 54 6.58 3.91 -2.15
C CYS A 54 7.22 4.73 -1.02
N ASN A 55 8.21 4.15 -0.34
CA ASN A 55 9.04 4.89 0.58
C ASN A 55 10.07 5.70 -0.21
N HIS A 56 9.83 7.01 -0.27
CA HIS A 56 10.65 7.95 -1.02
C HIS A 56 12.09 8.06 -0.49
N ASP A 57 12.32 7.67 0.76
CA ASP A 57 13.66 7.63 1.37
C ASP A 57 14.55 6.54 0.75
N ASN A 58 13.96 5.55 0.07
CA ASN A 58 14.69 4.49 -0.63
C ASN A 58 15.13 4.91 -2.05
N ALA A 59 14.65 6.05 -2.56
CA ALA A 59 15.10 6.58 -3.85
C ALA A 59 16.46 7.28 -3.74
N LEU A 60 17.36 6.97 -4.66
CA LEU A 60 18.71 7.54 -4.76
C LEU A 60 18.90 8.40 -6.02
N CYS A 61 17.83 8.71 -6.76
CA CYS A 61 17.92 9.61 -7.91
C CYS A 61 18.18 11.05 -7.47
N ASP A 62 18.94 11.79 -8.28
CA ASP A 62 19.07 13.25 -8.18
C ASP A 62 17.85 14.02 -8.75
N SER A 63 16.87 13.31 -9.33
CA SER A 63 15.64 13.90 -9.86
C SER A 63 14.51 13.89 -8.84
N LEU A 64 13.57 14.84 -8.99
CA LEU A 64 12.34 14.84 -8.23
C LEU A 64 11.43 13.67 -8.68
N PRO A 65 10.58 13.13 -7.77
CA PRO A 65 9.60 12.13 -8.15
C PRO A 65 8.63 12.68 -9.22
N PRO A 66 8.09 11.82 -10.10
CA PRO A 66 7.07 12.24 -11.05
C PRO A 66 5.82 12.74 -10.32
N ALA A 67 5.13 13.70 -10.93
CA ALA A 67 3.85 14.17 -10.41
C ALA A 67 2.77 13.11 -10.62
N CYS A 68 2.18 12.63 -9.52
CA CYS A 68 1.16 11.60 -9.56
C CYS A 68 -0.26 12.15 -9.37
N PRO A 69 -1.27 11.54 -10.00
CA PRO A 69 -2.66 11.87 -9.76
C PRO A 69 -3.05 11.73 -8.28
N PRO A 70 -4.14 12.39 -7.83
CA PRO A 70 -4.64 12.23 -6.47
C PRO A 70 -4.88 10.75 -6.12
N GLY A 71 -4.45 10.34 -4.92
CA GLY A 71 -4.53 8.95 -4.45
C GLY A 71 -3.44 8.02 -5.00
N GLN A 72 -2.51 8.55 -5.81
CA GLN A 72 -1.34 7.82 -6.30
C GLN A 72 -0.05 8.47 -5.83
N THR A 73 1.02 7.68 -5.78
CA THR A 73 2.37 8.11 -5.44
C THR A 73 3.37 7.47 -6.38
N ALA A 74 4.50 8.16 -6.57
CA ALA A 74 5.64 7.55 -7.23
C ALA A 74 6.17 6.42 -6.35
N HIS A 75 6.54 5.30 -6.99
CA HIS A 75 7.28 4.24 -6.33
C HIS A 75 8.75 4.27 -6.75
N VAL A 76 9.57 3.56 -6.01
CA VAL A 76 10.98 3.34 -6.26
C VAL A 76 11.14 2.07 -7.10
N ASN A 77 11.78 2.21 -8.26
CA ASN A 77 12.15 1.15 -9.18
C ASN A 77 13.68 1.10 -9.32
N GLY A 78 14.30 0.06 -8.75
CA GLY A 78 15.74 -0.01 -8.61
C GLY A 78 16.25 1.12 -7.69
N PRO A 79 17.29 1.89 -8.07
CA PRO A 79 17.77 3.01 -7.26
C PRO A 79 16.93 4.28 -7.45
N CYS A 80 15.87 4.26 -8.26
CA CYS A 80 15.32 5.46 -8.86
C CYS A 80 13.80 5.46 -8.96
N TRP A 81 13.20 6.53 -9.51
CA TRP A 81 11.74 6.64 -9.60
C TRP A 81 11.14 5.76 -10.71
N GLY A 82 10.10 5.01 -10.37
CA GLY A 82 9.18 4.40 -11.32
C GLY A 82 7.99 5.31 -11.61
N GLY A 83 6.94 4.72 -12.19
CA GLY A 83 5.67 5.39 -12.42
C GLY A 83 4.82 5.58 -11.16
N CYS A 84 3.60 6.05 -11.36
CA CYS A 84 2.63 6.27 -10.29
C CYS A 84 1.81 5.01 -10.02
N VAL A 85 1.66 4.66 -8.74
CA VAL A 85 0.82 3.55 -8.28
C VAL A 85 -0.16 4.04 -7.23
N ALA A 86 -1.29 3.35 -7.07
CA ALA A 86 -2.21 3.67 -5.99
C ALA A 86 -1.51 3.53 -4.63
N VAL A 87 -1.68 4.50 -3.74
CA VAL A 87 -1.02 4.47 -2.42
C VAL A 87 -1.44 3.22 -1.61
N ALA A 88 -2.69 2.76 -1.81
CA ALA A 88 -3.20 1.51 -1.22
C ALA A 88 -2.41 0.26 -1.65
N GLU A 89 -1.82 0.30 -2.85
CA GLU A 89 -1.11 -0.80 -3.49
C GLU A 89 0.39 -0.80 -3.18
N CYS A 90 0.89 0.20 -2.45
CA CYS A 90 2.26 0.24 -2.02
C CYS A 90 2.56 -0.87 -1.00
N ARG A 91 3.71 -1.53 -1.14
CA ARG A 91 4.28 -2.39 -0.09
C ARG A 91 4.46 -1.58 1.18
N GLU A 92 5.03 -0.39 1.06
CA GLU A 92 5.33 0.52 2.16
C GLU A 92 5.33 1.97 1.68
N VAL A 93 5.17 2.91 2.61
CA VAL A 93 5.31 4.36 2.39
C VAL A 93 6.31 4.94 3.39
N GLY A 94 6.91 6.10 3.09
CA GLY A 94 7.86 6.75 3.99
C GLY A 94 7.18 7.45 5.16
N ALA A 95 5.99 8.02 4.92
CA ALA A 95 5.25 8.77 5.92
C ALA A 95 3.73 8.56 5.83
N CYS A 96 3.05 8.61 6.98
CA CYS A 96 1.58 8.53 7.06
C CYS A 96 0.86 9.67 6.30
N SER A 97 1.54 10.79 6.06
CA SER A 97 1.01 11.89 5.25
C SER A 97 0.82 11.53 3.78
N GLN A 98 1.37 10.40 3.31
CA GLN A 98 1.11 9.86 1.97
C GLN A 98 -0.26 9.18 1.90
N CYS A 99 -0.82 8.72 3.02
CA CYS A 99 -2.12 8.08 3.03
C CYS A 99 -3.24 9.09 2.73
N THR A 100 -4.26 8.64 2.02
CA THR A 100 -5.44 9.46 1.77
C THR A 100 -6.33 9.54 3.02
N LYS A 101 -7.26 10.50 3.04
CA LYS A 101 -8.18 10.70 4.17
C LYS A 101 -9.09 9.50 4.49
N ASP A 102 -9.27 8.58 3.52
CA ASP A 102 -10.13 7.41 3.64
C ASP A 102 -9.32 6.14 3.99
N GLN A 103 -8.05 6.33 4.38
CA GLN A 103 -7.09 5.28 4.71
C GLN A 103 -6.58 5.43 6.14
N ALA A 104 -6.34 4.28 6.77
CA ALA A 104 -5.55 4.18 7.98
C ALA A 104 -4.06 4.06 7.62
N CYS A 105 -3.21 4.77 8.36
CA CYS A 105 -1.77 4.51 8.36
C CYS A 105 -1.44 3.43 9.39
N ILE A 106 -1.03 2.26 8.92
CA ILE A 106 -0.61 1.15 9.78
C ILE A 106 0.90 1.21 9.92
N GLU A 107 1.39 1.43 11.14
CA GLU A 107 2.80 1.37 11.48
C GLU A 107 3.13 -0.04 12.01
N ASN A 108 3.90 -0.80 11.25
CA ASN A 108 4.49 -2.05 11.73
C ASN A 108 5.79 -1.71 12.47
N VAL A 109 5.78 -1.85 13.80
CA VAL A 109 6.88 -1.43 14.68
C VAL A 109 7.68 -2.65 15.14
N ALA A 110 8.95 -2.68 14.74
CA ALA A 110 9.99 -3.59 15.24
C ALA A 110 11.32 -2.81 15.36
N PHE A 111 12.46 -3.36 14.89
CA PHE A 111 13.73 -2.63 14.79
C PHE A 111 13.67 -1.37 13.91
N VAL A 112 12.78 -1.38 12.92
CA VAL A 112 12.43 -0.25 12.06
C VAL A 112 10.91 -0.10 12.02
N VAL A 113 10.43 1.08 11.63
CA VAL A 113 9.00 1.33 11.44
C VAL A 113 8.70 1.28 9.95
N GLU A 114 7.94 0.27 9.54
CA GLU A 114 7.36 0.21 8.19
C GLU A 114 5.97 0.82 8.25
N ARG A 115 5.59 1.61 7.24
CA ARG A 115 4.28 2.26 7.19
C ARG A 115 3.50 1.77 5.99
N HIS A 116 2.21 1.54 6.18
CA HIS A 116 1.32 1.02 5.14
C HIS A 116 0.01 1.80 5.14
N CYS A 117 -0.41 2.29 3.98
CA CYS A 117 -1.74 2.85 3.83
C CYS A 117 -2.73 1.73 3.51
N VAL A 118 -3.76 1.62 4.34
CA VAL A 118 -4.80 0.59 4.23
C VAL A 118 -6.16 1.26 4.17
N ASP A 119 -6.97 0.88 3.18
CA ASP A 119 -8.34 1.39 3.07
C ASP A 119 -9.16 0.97 4.29
N VAL A 120 -9.89 1.93 4.87
CA VAL A 120 -10.72 1.65 6.05
C VAL A 120 -11.92 0.80 5.61
N PRO A 121 -12.13 -0.40 6.18
CA PRO A 121 -13.27 -1.23 5.81
C PRO A 121 -14.59 -0.49 6.03
N ALA A 122 -15.54 -0.61 5.10
CA ALA A 122 -16.84 0.04 5.23
C ALA A 122 -17.59 -0.33 6.52
N ALA A 123 -17.36 -1.55 7.03
CA ALA A 123 -17.91 -2.03 8.29
C ALA A 123 -17.41 -1.23 9.52
N CYS A 124 -16.26 -0.56 9.41
CA CYS A 124 -15.71 0.29 10.45
C CYS A 124 -16.33 1.69 10.51
N GLY A 125 -17.13 2.10 9.51
CA GLY A 125 -17.77 3.41 9.52
C GLY A 125 -16.79 4.58 9.64
N GLY A 126 -15.55 4.40 9.17
CA GLY A 126 -14.46 5.39 9.29
C GLY A 126 -13.68 5.33 10.61
N GLN A 127 -13.99 4.40 11.52
CA GLN A 127 -13.22 4.19 12.73
C GLN A 127 -11.87 3.55 12.41
N ILE A 128 -10.79 4.23 12.79
CA ILE A 128 -9.42 3.74 12.70
C ILE A 128 -8.97 3.47 14.13
N ASP A 129 -9.25 2.26 14.60
CA ASP A 129 -8.86 1.80 15.94
C ASP A 129 -8.56 0.30 15.92
N CYS A 130 -7.97 -0.17 17.02
CA CYS A 130 -7.62 -1.57 17.21
C CYS A 130 -8.83 -2.51 17.20
N SER A 131 -10.00 -2.02 17.59
CA SER A 131 -11.22 -2.81 17.63
C SER A 131 -11.80 -3.08 16.25
N CYS A 132 -11.51 -2.21 15.26
CA CYS A 132 -12.00 -2.35 13.91
C CYS A 132 -10.91 -2.65 12.88
N VAL A 133 -10.04 -1.68 12.58
CA VAL A 133 -9.00 -1.85 11.55
C VAL A 133 -7.90 -2.78 12.03
N GLY A 134 -7.54 -2.70 13.32
CA GLY A 134 -6.47 -3.52 13.90
C GLY A 134 -6.71 -5.02 13.81
N ALA A 135 -7.97 -5.45 13.93
CA ALA A 135 -8.34 -6.87 13.81
C ALA A 135 -7.97 -7.47 12.44
N SER A 136 -8.00 -6.67 11.37
CA SER A 136 -7.61 -7.10 10.03
C SER A 136 -6.16 -6.77 9.68
N SER A 137 -5.61 -5.67 10.22
CA SER A 137 -4.32 -5.12 9.78
C SER A 137 -3.12 -5.49 10.64
N CYS A 138 -3.30 -5.62 11.97
CA CYS A 138 -2.25 -6.07 12.88
C CYS A 138 -2.18 -7.60 12.89
N ILE A 139 -1.61 -8.15 11.82
CA ILE A 139 -1.42 -9.59 11.64
C ILE A 139 -0.01 -10.01 12.04
N SER A 140 0.15 -11.28 12.42
CA SER A 140 1.46 -11.86 12.74
C SER A 140 2.50 -11.56 11.65
N PRO A 141 3.73 -11.11 12.00
CA PRO A 141 4.28 -11.05 13.36
C PRO A 141 3.91 -9.79 14.17
N TYR A 142 3.31 -8.79 13.55
CA TYR A 142 2.89 -7.51 14.16
C TYR A 142 1.49 -7.60 14.78
N GLY A 143 1.29 -8.58 15.66
CA GLY A 143 -0.03 -8.92 16.20
C GLY A 143 -0.52 -8.05 17.37
N VAL A 144 0.34 -7.20 17.93
CA VAL A 144 -0.02 -6.38 19.10
C VAL A 144 -0.46 -5.00 18.61
N CYS A 145 -1.75 -4.70 18.71
CA CYS A 145 -2.29 -3.42 18.29
C CYS A 145 -2.29 -2.39 19.42
N THR A 146 -1.86 -1.17 19.12
CA THR A 146 -1.99 0.00 19.99
C THR A 146 -2.61 1.18 19.23
N ASP A 147 -3.48 1.93 19.93
CA ASP A 147 -4.14 3.14 19.41
C ASP A 147 -3.30 4.38 19.80
N PRO A 148 -2.46 4.92 18.91
CA PRO A 148 -1.67 6.12 19.20
C PRO A 148 -2.56 7.38 19.30
N PRO A 149 -2.00 8.50 19.79
CA PRO A 149 -2.75 9.76 19.89
C PRO A 149 -3.25 10.33 18.56
N ASP A 150 -2.63 9.95 17.43
CA ASP A 150 -3.06 10.36 16.10
C ASP A 150 -4.20 9.44 15.62
N PRO A 151 -5.41 9.98 15.39
CA PRO A 151 -6.59 9.18 15.03
C PRO A 151 -6.53 8.57 13.62
N ALA A 152 -5.55 8.93 12.78
CA ALA A 152 -5.36 8.32 11.47
C ALA A 152 -4.30 7.20 11.47
N VAL A 153 -3.64 6.97 12.60
CA VAL A 153 -2.53 6.04 12.74
C VAL A 153 -2.90 4.89 13.65
N LEU A 154 -2.45 3.69 13.29
CA LEU A 154 -2.55 2.50 14.12
C LEU A 154 -1.17 1.87 14.23
N SER A 155 -0.73 1.50 15.43
CA SER A 155 0.55 0.85 15.63
C SER A 155 0.36 -0.65 15.85
N CYS A 156 1.03 -1.45 15.02
CA CYS A 156 1.08 -2.89 15.09
C CYS A 156 2.50 -3.31 15.49
N GLU A 157 2.66 -3.76 16.73
CA GLU A 157 3.95 -4.09 17.33
C GLU A 157 4.26 -5.57 17.22
N CYS A 158 5.55 -5.88 17.10
CA CYS A 158 6.07 -7.24 17.19
C CYS A 158 7.02 -7.36 18.39
N PRO A 159 6.55 -7.82 19.56
CA PRO A 159 7.37 -7.85 20.77
C PRO A 159 8.57 -8.81 20.75
N ASN A 160 8.58 -9.76 19.81
CA ASN A 160 9.59 -10.83 19.72
C ASN A 160 10.34 -10.82 18.37
N CYS A 161 10.22 -9.73 17.62
CA CYS A 161 11.17 -9.37 16.60
C CYS A 161 11.84 -8.05 16.98
#